data_AF-A0A2V6Y1H3-F1
#
_entry.id   AF-A0A2V6Y1H3-F1
#
_cell.length_a   1.000
_cell.length_b   1.000
_cell.length_c   1.000
_cell.angle_alpha   90.00
_cell.angle_beta   90.00
_cell.angle_gamma   90.00
#
_symmetry.space_group_name_H-M   'P 1'
#
loop_
_entity.id
_entity.type
_entity.pdbx_description
1 polymer ?
#
loop_
_entity_poly.entity_id
_entity_poly.type
_entity_poly.pdbx_seq_one_letter_code
_entity_poly.pdbx_strand_id
1 'polypeptide(L)'
;MVVAGGCLAPAADRSPPRDEPALTIWVLDHGWHTAIVVLRADAERALWPAVEDFPTATFIEIAWGDRDFYMAAPAPPWLAIKAAFLASGSVLHVVGFSAPIAVYFPEAEIVELRLSR
;
A
#
# COMPACT_ATOMS: atom_id res chain seq x y z
N MET A 1 -13.28 -21.23 -23.01
CA MET A 1 -12.03 -21.29 -22.22
C MET A 1 -11.12 -20.21 -22.75
N VAL A 2 -11.10 -19.05 -22.11
CA VAL A 2 -10.19 -17.95 -22.47
C VAL A 2 -8.91 -18.19 -21.68
N VAL A 3 -7.84 -18.61 -22.36
CA VAL A 3 -6.51 -18.65 -21.76
C VAL A 3 -5.99 -17.22 -21.82
N ALA A 4 -5.97 -16.53 -20.68
CA ALA A 4 -5.28 -15.26 -20.55
C ALA A 4 -3.77 -15.56 -20.58
N GLY A 5 -3.15 -15.42 -21.75
CA GLY A 5 -1.69 -15.48 -21.88
C GLY A 5 -1.09 -14.18 -21.34
N GLY A 6 -0.63 -14.21 -20.09
CA GLY A 6 0.19 -13.14 -19.51
C GLY A 6 1.63 -13.23 -20.03
N CYS A 7 2.24 -12.09 -20.36
CA CYS A 7 3.64 -12.02 -20.75
C CYS A 7 4.54 -12.44 -19.58
N LEU A 8 5.16 -13.62 -19.66
CA LEU A 8 6.18 -14.13 -18.73
C LEU A 8 7.57 -13.49 -18.95
N ALA A 9 7.63 -12.24 -19.42
CA ALA A 9 8.92 -11.56 -19.49
C ALA A 9 9.43 -11.36 -18.06
N PRO A 10 10.67 -11.76 -17.73
CA PRO A 10 11.23 -11.46 -16.42
C PRO A 10 11.16 -9.95 -16.22
N ALA A 11 10.60 -9.51 -15.10
CA ALA A 11 10.77 -8.12 -14.70
C ALA A 11 12.28 -7.90 -14.56
N ALA A 12 12.86 -7.09 -15.44
CA ALA A 12 14.24 -6.66 -15.28
C ALA A 12 14.36 -6.00 -13.91
N ASP A 13 15.43 -6.30 -13.17
CA ASP A 13 15.72 -5.60 -11.92
C ASP A 13 15.86 -4.11 -12.24
N ARG A 14 14.89 -3.30 -11.78
CA ARG A 14 14.86 -1.84 -11.96
C ARG A 14 15.36 -1.09 -10.73
N SER A 15 16.09 -1.78 -9.85
CA SER A 15 16.69 -1.13 -8.68
C SER A 15 17.64 -0.01 -9.15
N PRO A 16 17.55 1.19 -8.56
CA PRO A 16 18.47 2.26 -8.89
C PRO A 16 19.91 1.83 -8.56
N PRO A 17 20.92 2.32 -9.31
CA PRO A 17 22.32 2.15 -8.96
C PRO A 17 22.58 2.53 -7.50
N ARG A 18 23.52 1.85 -6.83
CA ARG A 18 23.76 2.04 -5.38
C ARG A 18 24.13 3.48 -5.01
N ASP A 19 24.67 4.24 -5.95
CA ASP A 19 25.19 5.60 -5.74
C ASP A 19 24.18 6.71 -6.07
N GLU A 20 22.95 6.37 -6.50
CA GLU A 20 21.89 7.35 -6.77
C GLU A 20 20.99 7.58 -5.54
N PRO A 21 20.50 8.81 -5.32
CA PRO A 21 19.48 9.09 -4.32
C PRO A 21 18.24 8.22 -4.59
N ALA A 22 17.88 7.39 -3.62
CA ALA A 22 16.76 6.47 -3.74
C ALA A 22 15.81 6.60 -2.56
N LEU A 23 14.52 6.54 -2.84
CA LEU A 23 13.44 6.39 -1.87
C LEU A 23 13.21 4.91 -1.62
N THR A 24 13.03 4.54 -0.36
CA THR A 24 12.66 3.16 0.00
C THR A 24 11.18 3.11 0.30
N ILE A 25 10.47 2.20 -0.36
CA ILE A 25 9.06 1.90 -0.09
C ILE A 25 8.92 0.41 0.19
N TRP A 26 7.84 0.02 0.84
CA TRP A 26 7.48 -1.38 1.02
C TRP A 26 6.11 -1.62 0.43
N VAL A 27 5.98 -2.69 -0.34
CA VAL A 27 4.69 -3.17 -0.85
C VAL A 27 4.28 -4.35 0.04
N LEU A 28 3.09 -4.25 0.61
CA LEU A 28 2.53 -5.26 1.50
C LEU A 28 1.41 -5.99 0.76
N ASP A 29 1.44 -7.32 0.78
CA ASP A 29 0.32 -8.16 0.40
C ASP A 29 -0.38 -8.71 1.65
N HIS A 30 -1.61 -8.26 1.87
CA HIS A 30 -2.53 -8.74 2.91
C HIS A 30 -3.43 -9.89 2.41
N GLY A 31 -3.05 -10.55 1.31
CA GLY A 31 -3.72 -11.70 0.68
C GLY A 31 -4.83 -11.32 -0.29
N TRP A 32 -5.76 -10.46 0.13
CA TRP A 32 -6.83 -9.91 -0.73
C TRP A 32 -6.65 -8.42 -1.02
N HIS A 33 -5.61 -7.81 -0.45
CA HIS A 33 -5.39 -6.37 -0.51
C HIS A 33 -3.91 -6.05 -0.55
N THR A 34 -3.55 -5.02 -1.31
CA THR A 34 -2.18 -4.51 -1.36
C THR A 34 -2.13 -3.13 -0.73
N ALA A 35 -1.08 -2.89 0.05
CA ALA A 35 -0.78 -1.57 0.59
C ALA A 35 0.64 -1.14 0.24
N ILE A 36 0.86 0.17 0.25
CA ILE A 36 2.17 0.77 0.09
C ILE A 36 2.54 1.46 1.39
N VAL A 37 3.70 1.13 1.92
CA VAL A 37 4.27 1.79 3.10
C VAL A 37 5.42 2.67 2.65
N VAL A 38 5.44 3.90 3.17
CA VAL A 38 6.53 4.86 2.99
C VAL A 38 7.02 5.36 4.33
N LEU A 39 8.26 5.84 4.38
CA LEU A 39 8.71 6.64 5.51
C LEU A 39 7.98 7.98 5.52
N ARG A 40 7.46 8.39 6.68
CA ARG A 40 6.83 9.70 6.82
C ARG A 40 7.78 10.83 6.44
N ALA A 41 9.06 10.69 6.80
CA ALA A 41 10.09 11.71 6.55
C ALA A 41 10.34 11.94 5.05
N ASP A 42 10.02 10.97 4.20
CA ASP A 42 10.21 11.04 2.75
C ASP A 42 8.99 11.63 2.02
N ALA A 43 7.85 11.77 2.70
CA ALA A 43 6.64 12.35 2.12
C ALA A 43 6.75 13.88 2.01
N GLU A 44 6.65 14.39 0.79
CA GLU A 44 6.65 15.83 0.55
C GLU A 44 5.32 16.46 1.00
N ARG A 45 5.36 17.21 2.11
CA ARG A 45 4.17 17.87 2.70
C ARG A 45 3.39 18.75 1.73
N ALA A 46 4.07 19.36 0.77
CA ALA A 46 3.43 20.20 -0.25
C ALA A 46 2.55 19.39 -1.21
N LEU A 47 2.93 18.13 -1.49
CA LEU A 47 2.20 17.22 -2.37
C LEU A 47 1.18 16.37 -1.59
N TRP A 48 1.50 16.01 -0.35
CA TRP A 48 0.64 15.20 0.50
C TRP A 48 0.47 15.81 1.90
N PRO A 49 -0.40 16.84 2.04
CA PRO A 49 -0.61 17.52 3.32
C PRO A 49 -1.17 16.61 4.42
N ALA A 50 -1.94 15.58 4.07
CA ALA A 50 -2.55 14.64 5.02
C ALA A 50 -1.52 13.80 5.80
N VAL A 51 -0.25 13.81 5.40
CA VAL A 51 0.84 13.21 6.20
C VAL A 51 0.99 13.90 7.57
N GLU A 52 0.52 15.15 7.69
CA GLU A 52 0.57 15.91 8.94
C GLU A 52 -0.47 15.46 9.96
N ASP A 53 -1.49 14.69 9.55
CA ASP A 53 -2.44 14.06 10.46
C ASP A 53 -1.78 12.94 11.31
N PHE A 54 -0.56 12.52 10.93
CA PHE A 54 0.21 11.46 11.58
C PHE A 54 1.56 11.98 12.13
N PRO A 55 1.58 12.98 13.01
CA PRO A 55 2.80 13.72 13.36
C PRO A 55 3.86 12.86 14.08
N THR A 56 3.44 11.79 14.75
CA THR A 56 4.31 10.89 15.53
C THR A 56 4.63 9.58 14.81
N ALA A 57 4.07 9.36 13.61
CA ALA A 57 4.29 8.14 12.84
C ALA A 57 5.69 8.13 12.20
N THR A 58 6.33 6.97 12.20
CA THR A 58 7.56 6.72 11.44
C THR A 58 7.24 6.30 10.01
N PHE A 59 6.22 5.47 9.87
CA PHE A 59 5.74 4.90 8.61
C PHE A 59 4.30 5.32 8.36
N ILE A 60 3.97 5.50 7.09
CA ILE A 60 2.59 5.68 6.64
C ILE A 60 2.25 4.55 5.68
N GLU A 61 1.24 3.75 6.03
CA GLU A 61 0.62 2.78 5.13
C GLU A 61 -0.51 3.46 4.34
N ILE A 62 -0.56 3.18 3.05
CA ILE A 62 -1.56 3.68 2.11
C ILE A 62 -2.16 2.47 1.39
N ALA A 63 -3.47 2.33 1.52
CA ALA A 63 -4.29 1.34 0.86
C ALA A 63 -5.49 2.04 0.18
N TRP A 64 -6.19 1.36 -0.72
CA TRP A 64 -7.35 1.95 -1.41
C TRP A 64 -8.37 0.90 -1.82
N GLY A 65 -9.66 1.20 -1.70
CA GLY A 65 -10.68 0.24 -2.11
C GLY A 65 -12.09 0.73 -1.84
N ASP A 66 -13.05 -0.21 -1.82
CA ASP A 66 -14.47 0.13 -1.80
C ASP A 66 -14.84 1.01 -0.60
N ARG A 67 -15.47 2.14 -0.90
CA ARG A 67 -15.88 3.14 0.09
C ARG A 67 -16.79 2.55 1.16
N ASP A 68 -17.76 1.73 0.77
CA ASP A 68 -18.75 1.24 1.73
C ASP A 68 -18.14 0.19 2.65
N PHE A 69 -17.23 -0.64 2.13
CA PHE A 69 -16.41 -1.54 2.94
C PHE A 69 -15.55 -0.78 3.95
N TYR A 70 -14.76 0.20 3.51
CA TYR A 70 -13.85 0.94 4.38
C TYR A 70 -14.54 1.85 5.41
N MET A 71 -15.72 2.37 5.10
CA MET A 71 -16.46 3.27 6.00
C MET A 71 -17.37 2.52 6.99
N ALA A 72 -17.54 1.20 6.85
CA ALA A 72 -18.36 0.39 7.74
C ALA A 72 -17.55 -0.13 8.95
N ALA A 73 -18.04 0.12 10.16
CA ALA A 73 -17.42 -0.34 11.40
C ALA A 73 -18.44 -1.04 12.32
N PRO A 74 -18.45 -2.38 12.43
CA PRO A 74 -17.66 -3.35 11.64
C PRO A 74 -18.21 -3.53 10.22
N ALA A 75 -17.36 -3.93 9.28
CA ALA A 75 -17.78 -4.24 7.91
C ALA A 75 -18.43 -5.65 7.85
N PRO A 76 -19.72 -5.78 7.49
CA PRO A 76 -20.35 -7.08 7.32
C PRO A 76 -19.74 -7.86 6.12
N PRO A 77 -19.66 -9.20 6.16
CA PRO A 77 -19.01 -10.00 5.12
C PRO A 77 -19.53 -9.78 3.69
N TRP A 78 -20.82 -9.44 3.53
CA TRP A 78 -21.38 -9.17 2.21
C TRP A 78 -20.72 -7.96 1.54
N LEU A 79 -20.22 -6.98 2.30
CA LEU A 79 -19.51 -5.83 1.74
C LEU A 79 -18.16 -6.24 1.14
N ALA A 80 -17.52 -7.31 1.62
CA ALA A 80 -16.31 -7.84 0.99
C ALA A 80 -16.64 -8.41 -0.40
N ILE A 81 -17.75 -9.14 -0.52
CA ILE A 81 -18.24 -9.66 -1.82
C ILE A 81 -18.60 -8.50 -2.75
N LYS A 82 -19.31 -7.48 -2.23
CA LYS A 82 -19.60 -6.26 -2.99
C LYS A 82 -18.32 -5.59 -3.45
N ALA A 83 -17.35 -5.38 -2.57
CA ALA A 83 -16.08 -4.72 -2.90
C ALA A 83 -15.32 -5.46 -4.01
N ALA A 84 -15.38 -6.79 -4.03
CA ALA A 84 -14.70 -7.61 -5.04
C ALA A 84 -15.37 -7.54 -6.43
N PHE A 85 -16.70 -7.44 -6.51
CA PHE A 85 -17.43 -7.62 -7.79
C PHE A 85 -18.29 -6.44 -8.23
N LEU A 86 -18.68 -5.56 -7.31
CA LEU A 86 -19.69 -4.51 -7.47
C LEU A 86 -19.26 -3.20 -6.78
N ALA A 87 -17.96 -2.90 -6.78
CA ALA A 87 -17.43 -1.69 -6.19
C ALA A 87 -18.05 -0.44 -6.82
N SER A 88 -18.52 0.49 -5.98
CA SER A 88 -19.25 1.69 -6.43
C SER A 88 -18.51 3.01 -6.15
N GLY A 89 -17.36 2.95 -5.49
CA GLY A 89 -16.51 4.11 -5.23
C GLY A 89 -15.25 3.68 -4.48
N SER A 90 -14.16 4.45 -4.63
CA SER A 90 -12.89 4.16 -3.97
C SER A 90 -12.54 5.25 -2.96
N VAL A 91 -11.97 4.85 -1.82
CA VAL A 91 -11.36 5.75 -0.83
C VAL A 91 -9.94 5.29 -0.53
N LEU A 92 -9.10 6.23 -0.10
CA LEU A 92 -7.80 5.92 0.48
C LEU A 92 -7.98 5.57 1.96
N HIS A 93 -7.36 4.47 2.38
CA HIS A 93 -7.17 4.10 3.76
C HIS A 93 -5.72 4.41 4.13
N VAL A 94 -5.52 5.31 5.09
CA VAL A 94 -4.19 5.82 5.47
C VAL A 94 -3.98 5.57 6.95
N VAL A 95 -2.88 4.90 7.30
CA VAL A 95 -2.55 4.54 8.69
C VAL A 95 -1.12 4.97 9.00
N GLY A 96 -0.96 5.77 10.05
CA GLY A 96 0.35 6.09 10.62
C GLY A 96 0.72 5.13 11.74
N PHE A 97 1.93 4.58 11.68
CA PHE A 97 2.46 3.66 12.70
C PHE A 97 3.98 3.81 12.87
N SER A 98 4.52 3.25 13.95
CA SER A 98 5.95 3.42 14.29
C SER A 98 6.67 2.14 14.72
N ALA A 99 5.96 1.01 14.83
CA ALA A 99 6.62 -0.28 15.04
C ALA A 99 7.29 -0.76 13.74
N PRO A 100 8.30 -1.66 13.80
CA PRO A 100 8.85 -2.28 12.61
C PRO A 100 7.76 -2.94 11.77
N ILE A 101 7.82 -2.79 10.44
CA ILE A 101 6.74 -3.21 9.51
C ILE A 101 6.37 -4.68 9.71
N ALA A 102 7.37 -5.57 9.80
CA ALA A 102 7.15 -7.01 10.01
C ALA A 102 6.54 -7.37 11.38
N VAL A 103 6.62 -6.46 12.36
CA VAL A 103 5.97 -6.65 13.68
C VAL A 103 4.55 -6.09 13.64
N TYR A 104 4.32 -4.98 12.94
CA TYR A 104 3.01 -4.36 12.84
C TYR A 104 2.07 -5.13 11.91
N PHE A 105 2.60 -5.71 10.84
CA PHE A 105 1.88 -6.54 9.87
C PHE A 105 2.51 -7.95 9.77
N PRO A 106 2.33 -8.79 10.81
CA PRO A 106 3.02 -10.09 10.89
C PRO A 106 2.55 -11.12 9.84
N GLU A 107 1.34 -10.96 9.32
CA GLU A 107 0.74 -11.87 8.35
C GLU A 107 0.94 -11.41 6.89
N ALA A 108 1.48 -10.21 6.67
CA ALA A 108 1.66 -9.66 5.33
C ALA A 108 2.95 -10.16 4.68
N GLU A 109 2.91 -10.45 3.39
CA GLU A 109 4.13 -10.57 2.60
C GLU A 109 4.66 -9.15 2.33
N ILE A 110 5.96 -8.93 2.56
CA ILE A 110 6.58 -7.60 2.48
C ILE A 110 7.67 -7.64 1.42
N VAL A 111 7.52 -6.78 0.41
CA VAL A 111 8.54 -6.55 -0.63
C VAL A 111 9.08 -5.14 -0.47
N GLU A 112 10.38 -5.02 -0.17
CA GLU A 112 11.08 -3.74 -0.17
C GLU A 112 11.50 -3.36 -1.59
N LEU A 113 11.20 -2.12 -1.98
CA LEU A 113 11.57 -1.56 -3.27
C LEU A 113 12.34 -0.26 -3.07
N ARG A 114 13.43 -0.11 -3.82
CA ARG A 114 14.17 1.15 -3.94
C ARG A 114 13.77 1.83 -5.24
N LEU A 115 13.31 3.08 -5.15
CA LEU A 115 12.90 3.90 -6.28
C LEU A 115 13.90 5.04 -6.47
N SER A 116 14.27 5.35 -7.71
CA SER A 116 15.01 6.58 -8.02
C SER A 116 14.17 7.80 -7.63
N ARG A 117 14.82 8.85 -7.13
CA ARG A 117 14.15 10.10 -6.80
C ARG A 117 13.81 10.94 -8.03
#